data_AF-A0A0S4WRK1-F1
#
_entry.id   AF-A0A0S4WRK1-F1
#
_cell.length_a   1.000
_cell.length_b   1.000
_cell.length_c   1.000
_cell.angle_alpha   90.00
_cell.angle_beta   90.00
_cell.angle_gamma   90.00
#
_symmetry.space_group_name_H-M   'P 1'
#
loop_
_entity.id
_entity.type
_entity.pdbx_description
1 polymer ?
#
loop_
_entity_poly.entity_id
_entity_poly.type
_entity_poly.pdbx_seq_one_letter_code
_entity_poly.pdbx_strand_id
1 'polypeptide(L)'
;MATKSVRIDEALILKSKERRFQSVNQYLHYLQEYEEAHKRGTYNQVLESHNKVMTFLEVERLQLDRLNEALSFFLEKLDIELQLSQRERDFLERLMRANEKKGTWSYDPNKKQRENKEGGKK
;
A
#
# COMPACT_ATOMS: atom_id res chain seq x y z
N MET A 1 52.17 -4.41 -5.26
CA MET A 1 50.90 -4.57 -6.00
C MET A 1 51.23 -5.03 -7.41
N ALA A 2 50.65 -6.13 -7.89
CA ALA A 2 50.91 -6.63 -9.23
C ALA A 2 50.13 -5.78 -10.26
N THR A 3 50.84 -4.94 -11.01
CA THR A 3 50.27 -4.19 -12.14
C THR A 3 50.14 -5.13 -13.33
N LYS A 4 48.95 -5.67 -13.55
CA LYS A 4 48.63 -6.43 -14.77
C LYS A 4 48.55 -5.45 -15.94
N SER A 5 49.41 -5.62 -16.94
CA SER A 5 49.30 -4.87 -18.20
C SER A 5 48.15 -5.45 -19.03
N VAL A 6 47.20 -4.60 -19.38
CA VAL A 6 46.06 -4.94 -20.24
C VAL A 6 46.24 -4.15 -21.53
N ARG A 7 46.01 -4.78 -22.69
CA ARG A 7 45.98 -4.05 -23.96
C ARG A 7 44.73 -3.18 -23.98
N ILE A 8 44.93 -1.87 -24.04
CA ILE A 8 43.85 -0.88 -24.11
C ILE A 8 43.67 -0.50 -25.58
N ASP A 9 42.41 -0.39 -25.99
CA ASP A 9 42.01 0.01 -27.34
C ASP A 9 42.44 1.46 -27.65
N GLU A 10 42.87 1.73 -28.89
CA GLU A 10 43.35 3.04 -29.33
C GLU A 10 42.27 4.12 -29.19
N ALA A 11 41.00 3.73 -29.34
CA ALA A 11 39.86 4.62 -29.16
C ALA A 11 39.78 5.25 -27.74
N LEU A 12 40.16 4.51 -26.70
CA LEU A 12 40.18 5.01 -25.32
C LEU A 12 41.32 6.00 -25.09
N ILE A 13 42.47 5.75 -25.72
CA ILE A 13 43.64 6.64 -25.66
C ILE A 13 43.30 7.97 -26.35
N LEU A 14 42.66 7.91 -27.52
CA LEU A 14 42.24 9.09 -28.26
C LEU A 14 41.24 9.94 -27.44
N LYS A 15 40.20 9.31 -26.88
CA LYS A 15 39.20 9.98 -26.04
C LYS A 15 39.79 10.59 -24.77
N SER A 16 40.78 9.94 -24.15
CA SER A 16 41.47 10.51 -22.97
C SER A 16 42.22 11.80 -23.31
N LYS A 17 42.84 11.87 -24.50
CA LYS A 17 43.58 13.04 -24.98
C LYS A 17 42.64 14.16 -25.40
N GLU A 18 41.55 13.85 -26.10
CA GLU A 18 40.50 14.81 -26.48
C GLU A 18 39.92 15.52 -25.25
N ARG A 19 39.71 14.77 -24.15
CA ARG A 19 39.22 15.29 -22.88
C ARG A 19 40.31 15.87 -21.97
N ARG A 20 41.55 15.98 -22.46
CA ARG A 20 42.72 16.58 -21.79
C ARG A 20 43.15 15.89 -20.49
N PHE A 21 42.93 14.58 -20.35
CA PHE A 21 43.50 13.81 -19.25
C PHE A 21 44.99 13.58 -19.44
N GLN A 22 45.78 13.63 -18.36
CA GLN A 22 47.24 13.47 -18.43
C GLN A 22 47.66 12.01 -18.64
N SER A 23 46.79 11.05 -18.29
CA SER A 23 47.00 9.63 -18.57
C SER A 23 45.68 8.89 -18.83
N VAL A 24 45.79 7.77 -19.55
CA VAL A 24 44.64 6.87 -19.81
C VAL A 24 44.11 6.27 -18.50
N ASN A 25 44.97 6.01 -17.52
CA ASN A 25 44.56 5.51 -16.21
C ASN A 25 43.71 6.53 -15.44
N GLN A 26 44.06 7.83 -15.48
CA GLN A 26 43.21 8.87 -14.91
C GLN A 26 41.84 8.93 -15.58
N TYR A 27 41.80 8.74 -16.90
CA TYR A 27 40.54 8.70 -17.64
C TYR A 27 39.69 7.47 -17.28
N LEU A 28 40.32 6.31 -17.09
CA LEU A 28 39.62 5.09 -16.63
C LEU A 28 39.07 5.25 -15.22
N HIS A 29 39.83 5.83 -14.30
CA HIS A 29 39.34 6.15 -12.95
C HIS A 29 38.14 7.10 -12.99
N TYR A 30 38.21 8.15 -13.80
CA TYR A 30 37.08 9.05 -14.01
C TYR A 30 35.83 8.33 -14.55
N LEU A 31 35.98 7.43 -15.53
CA LEU A 31 34.87 6.65 -16.06
C LEU A 31 34.27 5.70 -15.02
N GLN A 32 35.13 5.07 -14.20
CA GLN A 32 34.68 4.21 -13.11
C GLN A 32 33.88 5.01 -12.07
N GLU A 33 34.40 6.15 -11.62
CA GLU A 33 33.70 7.04 -10.68
C GLU A 33 32.37 7.55 -11.25
N TYR A 34 32.34 7.87 -12.55
CA TYR A 34 31.12 8.29 -13.24
C TYR A 34 30.08 7.18 -13.29
N GLU A 35 30.49 5.95 -13.59
CA GLU A 35 29.60 4.78 -13.61
C GLU A 35 29.06 4.48 -12.20
N GLU A 36 29.92 4.51 -11.19
CA GLU A 36 29.52 4.33 -9.79
C GLU A 36 28.53 5.43 -9.34
N ALA A 37 28.78 6.69 -9.70
CA ALA A 37 27.88 7.80 -9.39
C ALA A 37 26.52 7.65 -10.08
N HIS A 38 26.48 7.21 -11.35
CA HIS A 38 25.24 6.93 -12.07
C HIS A 38 24.45 5.76 -11.47
N LYS A 39 25.13 4.66 -11.12
CA LYS A 39 24.50 3.52 -10.44
C LYS A 39 23.94 3.92 -9.08
N ARG A 40 24.66 4.75 -8.31
CA ARG A 40 24.16 5.29 -7.03
C ARG A 40 22.98 6.25 -7.23
N GLY A 41 23.05 7.13 -8.23
CA GLY A 41 21.97 8.08 -8.53
C GLY A 41 20.66 7.37 -8.90
N THR A 42 20.73 6.37 -9.78
CA THR A 42 19.57 5.55 -10.17
C THR A 42 19.00 4.76 -8.99
N TYR A 43 19.86 4.13 -8.18
CA TYR A 43 19.44 3.42 -6.97
C TYR A 43 18.75 4.36 -5.96
N ASN A 44 19.32 5.54 -5.71
CA ASN A 44 18.76 6.52 -4.80
C ASN A 44 17.41 7.05 -5.29
N GLN A 45 17.27 7.31 -6.59
CA GLN A 45 16.00 7.76 -7.17
C GLN A 45 14.90 6.70 -7.00
N VAL A 46 15.22 5.42 -7.23
CA VAL A 46 14.29 4.31 -7.00
C VAL A 46 13.91 4.22 -5.52
N LEU A 47 14.89 4.30 -4.62
CA LEU A 47 14.67 4.22 -3.18
C LEU A 47 13.82 5.38 -2.66
N GLU A 48 14.07 6.62 -3.11
CA GLU A 48 13.24 7.78 -2.79
C GLU A 48 11.81 7.63 -3.30
N SER A 49 11.64 7.15 -4.54
CA SER A 49 10.31 6.93 -5.11
C SER A 49 9.54 5.85 -4.34
N HIS A 50 10.21 4.77 -3.97
CA HIS A 50 9.64 3.69 -3.18
C HIS A 50 9.23 4.18 -1.79
N ASN A 51 10.10 4.91 -1.09
CA ASN A 51 9.79 5.47 0.22
C ASN A 51 8.59 6.41 0.17
N LYS A 52 8.48 7.28 -0.87
CA LYS A 52 7.30 8.14 -1.05
C LYS A 52 6.02 7.34 -1.19
N VAL A 53 6.03 6.29 -2.02
CA VAL A 53 4.86 5.41 -2.20
C VAL A 53 4.51 4.69 -0.89
N MET A 54 5.50 4.14 -0.18
CA MET A 54 5.27 3.49 1.11
C MET A 54 4.68 4.45 2.14
N THR A 55 5.24 5.67 2.28
CA THR A 55 4.69 6.68 3.20
C THR A 55 3.26 7.07 2.84
N PHE A 56 2.92 7.15 1.55
CA PHE A 56 1.55 7.42 1.12
C PHE A 56 0.60 6.28 1.50
N LEU A 57 1.00 5.03 1.24
CA LEU A 57 0.20 3.85 1.60
C LEU A 57 0.00 3.72 3.12
N GLU A 58 1.01 4.06 3.93
CA GLU A 58 0.90 4.08 5.38
C GLU A 58 -0.10 5.14 5.87
N VAL A 59 -0.11 6.32 5.26
CA VAL A 59 -1.09 7.38 5.57
C VAL A 59 -2.50 6.94 5.18
N GLU A 60 -2.70 6.36 4.00
CA GLU A 60 -3.99 5.83 3.56
C GLU A 60 -4.49 4.72 4.50
N ARG A 61 -3.59 3.81 4.91
CA ARG A 61 -3.91 2.77 5.89
C ARG A 61 -4.38 3.38 7.22
N LEU A 62 -3.68 4.38 7.74
CA LEU A 62 -4.08 5.08 8.97
C LEU A 62 -5.44 5.77 8.84
N GLN A 63 -5.75 6.35 7.68
CA GLN A 63 -7.06 6.96 7.42
C GLN A 63 -8.17 5.91 7.37
N LEU A 64 -7.92 4.76 6.74
CA LEU A 64 -8.85 3.63 6.71
C LEU A 64 -9.07 3.04 8.10
N ASP A 65 -8.02 2.88 8.91
CA ASP A 65 -8.14 2.41 10.29
C ASP A 65 -9.01 3.36 11.12
N ARG A 66 -8.79 4.68 11.00
CA ARG A 66 -9.62 5.70 11.66
C ARG A 66 -11.06 5.71 11.17
N LEU A 67 -11.29 5.49 9.88
CA LEU A 67 -12.62 5.37 9.30
C LEU A 67 -13.33 4.11 9.83
N ASN A 68 -12.60 3.01 9.95
CA ASN A 68 -13.13 1.76 10.48
C ASN A 68 -13.48 1.88 11.97
N GLU A 69 -12.66 2.57 12.77
CA GLU A 69 -12.99 2.91 14.16
C GLU A 69 -14.25 3.78 14.23
N ALA A 70 -14.37 4.80 13.39
CA ALA A 70 -15.55 5.65 13.34
C ALA A 70 -16.80 4.86 12.94
N LEU A 71 -16.70 3.98 11.94
CA LEU A 71 -17.80 3.09 11.54
C LEU A 71 -18.16 2.11 12.65
N SER A 72 -17.19 1.56 13.36
CA SER A 72 -17.43 0.66 14.50
C SER A 72 -18.15 1.39 15.63
N PHE A 73 -17.72 2.60 15.96
CA PHE A 73 -18.40 3.47 16.93
C PHE A 73 -19.83 3.82 16.49
N PHE A 74 -20.03 4.11 15.20
CA PHE A 74 -21.37 4.34 14.67
C PHE A 74 -22.22 3.08 14.74
N LEU A 75 -21.70 1.90 14.42
CA LEU A 75 -22.42 0.63 14.52
C LEU A 75 -22.77 0.30 15.97
N GLU A 76 -21.85 0.49 16.92
CA GLU A 76 -22.08 0.31 18.35
C GLU A 76 -23.14 1.28 18.89
N LYS A 77 -23.16 2.53 18.40
CA LYS A 77 -24.19 3.51 18.75
C LYS A 77 -25.50 3.36 17.98
N LEU A 78 -25.45 2.70 16.81
CA LEU A 78 -26.60 2.35 15.97
C LEU A 78 -27.24 1.03 16.39
N ASP A 79 -26.77 0.38 17.46
CA ASP A 79 -27.58 -0.54 18.26
C ASP A 79 -28.67 0.26 19.02
N ILE A 80 -29.39 1.08 18.26
CA ILE A 80 -30.62 1.73 18.64
C ILE A 80 -31.59 0.56 18.84
N GLU A 81 -31.77 0.14 20.09
CA GLU A 81 -33.03 -0.45 20.50
C GLU A 81 -34.12 0.53 20.08
N LEU A 82 -34.68 0.31 18.90
CA LEU A 82 -35.81 1.06 18.42
C LEU A 82 -36.93 0.79 19.43
N GLN A 83 -37.15 1.74 20.34
CA GLN A 83 -38.28 1.75 21.26
C GLN A 83 -39.55 2.07 20.46
N LEU A 84 -39.91 1.13 19.59
CA LEU A 84 -41.04 1.23 18.70
C LEU A 84 -42.29 0.95 19.52
N SER A 85 -43.26 1.83 19.40
CA SER A 85 -44.63 1.52 19.78
C SER A 85 -45.11 0.29 19.00
N GLN A 86 -46.09 -0.44 19.53
CA GLN A 86 -46.65 -1.65 18.90
C GLN A 86 -47.05 -1.41 17.43
N ARG A 87 -47.56 -0.20 17.13
CA ARG A 87 -48.00 0.21 15.80
C ARG A 87 -46.85 0.38 14.81
N GLU A 88 -45.70 0.88 15.28
CA GLU A 88 -44.51 1.05 14.45
C GLU A 88 -43.80 -0.29 14.20
N ARG A 89 -43.86 -1.22 15.16
CA ARG A 89 -43.42 -2.62 14.96
C ARG A 89 -44.23 -3.30 13.87
N ASP A 90 -45.57 -3.21 13.92
CA ASP A 90 -46.44 -3.81 12.91
C ASP A 90 -46.20 -3.20 11.51
N PHE A 91 -45.88 -1.91 11.44
CA PHE A 91 -45.56 -1.23 10.19
C PHE A 91 -44.22 -1.70 9.62
N LEU A 92 -43.17 -1.78 10.45
CA LEU A 92 -41.86 -2.29 10.07
C LEU A 92 -41.94 -3.76 9.64
N GLU A 93 -42.69 -4.59 10.36
CA GLU A 93 -42.86 -6.00 10.01
C GLU A 93 -43.53 -6.18 8.65
N ARG A 94 -44.56 -5.37 8.34
CA ARG A 94 -45.19 -5.37 7.02
C ARG A 94 -44.23 -4.94 5.92
N LEU A 95 -43.41 -3.92 6.16
CA LEU A 95 -42.40 -3.45 5.21
C LEU A 95 -41.29 -4.50 4.98
N MET A 96 -40.81 -5.14 6.05
CA MET A 96 -39.82 -6.21 5.96
C MET A 96 -40.37 -7.38 5.14
N ARG A 97 -41.57 -7.88 5.45
CA ARG A 97 -42.23 -8.97 4.71
C ARG A 97 -42.49 -8.60 3.24
N ALA A 98 -42.80 -7.34 2.95
CA ALA A 98 -43.00 -6.87 1.57
C ALA A 98 -41.69 -6.80 0.78
N ASN A 99 -40.58 -6.41 1.44
CA ASN A 99 -39.26 -6.35 0.82
C ASN A 99 -38.61 -7.74 0.66
N GLU A 100 -38.87 -8.69 1.57
CA GLU A 100 -38.49 -10.10 1.40
C GLU A 100 -39.17 -10.71 0.17
N LYS A 101 -40.47 -10.47 -0.02
CA LYS A 101 -41.21 -10.92 -1.21
C LYS A 101 -40.70 -10.32 -2.52
N LYS A 102 -40.09 -9.13 -2.46
CA LYS A 102 -39.47 -8.45 -3.61
C LYS A 102 -38.00 -8.86 -3.82
N GLY A 103 -37.43 -9.69 -2.95
CA GLY A 103 -36.07 -10.20 -3.07
C GLY A 103 -34.97 -9.20 -2.74
N THR A 104 -35.31 -8.01 -2.22
CA THR A 104 -34.34 -6.94 -1.92
C THR A 104 -33.61 -7.13 -0.60
N TRP A 105 -34.15 -8.00 0.29
CA TRP A 105 -33.59 -8.26 1.61
C TRP A 105 -33.89 -9.70 2.01
N SER A 106 -32.90 -10.44 2.53
CA SER A 106 -33.11 -11.72 3.22
C SER A 106 -32.84 -11.54 4.72
N TYR A 107 -33.88 -11.57 5.55
CA TYR A 107 -33.73 -11.62 6.99
C TYR A 107 -33.79 -13.09 7.44
N ASP A 108 -32.67 -13.63 7.93
CA ASP A 108 -32.62 -14.98 8.48
C ASP A 108 -32.68 -14.89 10.01
N PRO A 109 -33.86 -15.09 10.64
CA PRO A 109 -34.03 -14.95 12.09
C PRO A 109 -33.15 -15.93 12.89
N ASN A 110 -32.64 -17.00 12.26
CA ASN A 110 -31.79 -17.99 12.90
C ASN A 110 -30.30 -17.61 12.91
N LYS A 111 -29.89 -16.55 12.21
CA LYS A 111 -28.46 -16.18 12.13
C LYS A 111 -27.94 -15.64 13.47
N LYS A 112 -28.72 -14.80 14.16
CA LYS A 112 -28.39 -14.28 15.50
C LYS A 112 -28.34 -15.38 16.59
N GLN A 113 -29.12 -16.45 16.46
CA GLN A 113 -29.10 -17.55 17.44
C GLN A 113 -27.86 -18.47 17.29
N ARG A 114 -27.26 -18.52 16.11
CA ARG A 114 -26.04 -19.32 15.86
C ARG A 114 -24.80 -18.63 16.43
N GLU A 115 -24.69 -17.31 16.25
CA GLU A 115 -23.56 -16.52 16.79
C GLU A 115 -23.53 -16.53 18.33
N ASN A 116 -24.68 -16.47 19.01
CA ASN A 116 -24.74 -16.56 20.48
C ASN A 116 -24.45 -17.96 21.05
N LYS A 117 -24.54 -19.03 20.26
CA LYS A 117 -24.19 -20.40 20.71
C LYS A 117 -22.71 -20.74 20.49
N GLU A 118 -22.05 -20.11 19.53
CA GLU A 118 -20.62 -20.32 19.27
C GLU A 118 -19.71 -19.47 20.18
N GLY A 119 -20.18 -18.32 20.68
CA GLY A 119 -19.45 -17.49 21.66
C GLY A 119 -19.43 -18.01 23.10
N GLY A 120 -20.15 -19.10 23.41
CA GLY A 120 -20.28 -19.67 24.77
C GLY A 120 -19.36 -20.85 25.09
N LYS A 121 -18.43 -21.20 24.19
CA LYS A 121 -17.38 -22.20 24.44
C LYS A 121 -16.01 -21.61 24.18
N LYS A 122 -15.51 -20.83 25.13
CA LYS A 122 -14.09 -20.78 25.54
C LYS A 122 -13.96 -19.98 26.82
#